data_AF-A0A933JDP9-F1
#
_entry.id   AF-A0A933JDP9-F1
#
_cell.length_a   1.000
_cell.length_b   1.000
_cell.length_c   1.000
_cell.angle_alpha   90.00
_cell.angle_beta   90.00
_cell.angle_gamma   90.00
#
_symmetry.space_group_name_H-M   'P 1'
#
loop_
_entity.id
_entity.type
_entity.pdbx_description
1 polymer ?
#
loop_
_entity_poly.entity_id
_entity_poly.type
_entity_poly.pdbx_seq_one_letter_code
_entity_poly.pdbx_strand_id
1 'polypeptide(L)'
;MVKKIVALVLIVVAGGGWFYLDYMNKQEIKAAEELRQAMAQAKAQAMAREKAIAEAKAQFEALILAELTTCKTTAEKVKEDFLEANKKPVRRKPGQFTVPAAVQEEANKTLEAANAACQTTHDTRLASGS
;
A
#
# COMPACT_ATOMS: atom_id res chain seq x y z
N MET A 1 56.97 -12.95 -58.45
CA MET A 1 56.37 -11.86 -57.64
C MET A 1 54.91 -12.15 -57.25
N VAL A 2 54.05 -12.57 -58.18
CA VAL A 2 52.61 -12.79 -57.94
C VAL A 2 52.29 -13.67 -56.71
N LYS A 3 52.96 -14.81 -56.51
CA LYS A 3 52.72 -15.68 -55.34
C LYS A 3 52.94 -14.99 -53.98
N LYS A 4 53.89 -14.05 -53.87
CA LYS A 4 54.15 -13.30 -52.63
C LYS A 4 53.05 -12.26 -52.34
N ILE A 5 52.52 -11.65 -53.41
CA ILE A 5 51.42 -10.68 -53.32
C ILE A 5 50.14 -11.40 -52.87
N VAL A 6 49.83 -12.56 -53.47
CA VAL A 6 48.66 -13.36 -53.09
C VAL A 6 48.74 -13.83 -51.62
N ALA A 7 49.93 -14.25 -51.17
CA ALA A 7 50.12 -14.65 -49.77
C ALA A 7 49.91 -13.47 -48.79
N LEU A 8 50.40 -12.27 -49.13
CA LEU A 8 50.17 -11.06 -48.33
C LEU A 8 48.69 -10.69 -48.24
N VAL A 9 47.96 -10.76 -49.35
CA VAL A 9 46.52 -10.48 -49.37
C VAL A 9 45.75 -11.46 -48.49
N LEU A 10 46.08 -12.76 -48.55
CA LEU A 10 45.44 -13.77 -47.70
C LEU A 10 45.70 -13.53 -46.21
N ILE A 11 46.89 -13.09 -45.82
CA ILE A 11 47.22 -12.75 -44.44
C ILE A 11 46.42 -11.53 -43.97
N VAL A 12 46.30 -10.50 -44.80
CA VAL A 12 45.52 -9.30 -44.46
C VAL A 12 44.04 -9.62 -44.32
N VAL A 13 43.47 -10.46 -45.19
CA VAL A 13 42.06 -10.87 -45.10
C VAL A 13 41.82 -11.73 -43.87
N ALA A 14 42.70 -12.70 -43.58
CA ALA A 14 42.57 -13.54 -42.39
C ALA A 14 42.72 -12.73 -41.09
N GLY A 15 43.72 -11.85 -41.00
CA GLY A 15 43.94 -10.99 -39.85
C GLY A 15 42.84 -9.95 -39.66
N GLY A 16 42.37 -9.33 -40.75
CA GLY A 16 41.26 -8.37 -40.74
C GLY A 16 39.93 -9.03 -40.37
N GLY A 17 39.66 -10.23 -40.87
CA GLY A 17 38.49 -11.02 -40.50
C GLY A 17 38.49 -11.40 -39.02
N TRP A 18 39.64 -11.83 -38.49
CA TRP A 18 39.77 -12.12 -37.05
C TRP A 18 39.56 -10.87 -36.19
N PHE A 19 40.17 -9.75 -36.58
CA PHE A 19 40.02 -8.49 -35.84
C PHE A 19 38.59 -7.97 -35.86
N TYR A 20 37.88 -8.12 -37.00
CA TYR A 20 36.47 -7.76 -37.10
C TYR A 20 35.58 -8.62 -36.19
N LEU A 21 35.83 -9.94 -36.16
CA LEU A 21 35.11 -10.86 -35.27
C LEU A 21 35.39 -10.58 -33.79
N ASP A 22 36.64 -10.30 -33.42
CA ASP A 22 37.02 -9.93 -32.05
C ASP A 22 36.37 -8.61 -31.62
N TYR A 23 36.31 -7.63 -32.53
CA TYR A 23 35.66 -6.35 -32.29
C TYR A 23 34.15 -6.50 -32.07
N MET A 24 33.46 -7.27 -32.92
CA MET A 24 32.03 -7.55 -32.79
C MET A 24 31.72 -8.30 -31.48
N ASN A 25 32.51 -9.31 -31.13
CA ASN A 25 32.34 -10.06 -29.88
C ASN A 25 32.48 -9.15 -28.65
N LYS A 26 33.45 -8.22 -28.66
CA LYS A 26 33.59 -7.21 -27.59
C LYS A 26 32.41 -6.25 -27.53
N GLN A 27 31.81 -5.89 -28.65
CA GLN A 27 30.60 -5.06 -28.65
C GLN A 27 29.40 -5.81 -28.06
N GLU A 28 29.22 -7.08 -28.43
CA GLU A 28 28.12 -7.91 -27.90
C GLU A 28 28.25 -8.14 -26.40
N ILE A 29 29.47 -8.37 -25.89
CA ILE A 29 29.72 -8.51 -24.45
C ILE A 29 29.36 -7.22 -23.71
N LYS A 30 29.75 -6.05 -24.25
CA LYS A 30 29.38 -4.75 -23.66
C LYS A 30 27.88 -4.52 -23.67
N ALA A 31 27.21 -4.79 -24.79
CA ALA A 31 25.76 -4.67 -24.90
C ALA A 31 25.03 -5.61 -23.92
N ALA A 32 25.55 -6.83 -23.73
CA ALA A 32 25.01 -7.79 -22.76
C ALA A 32 25.21 -7.33 -21.30
N GLU A 33 26.35 -6.70 -20.98
CA GLU A 33 26.59 -6.10 -19.66
C GLU A 33 25.67 -4.91 -19.39
N GLU A 34 25.49 -4.01 -20.37
CA GLU A 34 24.56 -2.88 -20.27
C GLU A 34 23.12 -3.36 -20.06
N LEU A 35 22.67 -4.38 -20.79
CA LEU A 35 21.36 -5.01 -20.61
C LEU A 35 21.20 -5.63 -19.22
N ARG A 36 22.23 -6.30 -18.70
CA ARG A 36 22.20 -6.87 -17.34
C ARG A 36 22.10 -5.77 -16.28
N GLN A 37 22.85 -4.68 -16.43
CA GLN A 37 22.79 -3.54 -15.50
C GLN A 37 21.40 -2.87 -15.56
N ALA A 38 20.85 -2.66 -16.76
CA ALA A 38 19.51 -2.10 -16.94
C ALA A 38 18.44 -2.99 -16.31
N MET A 39 18.51 -4.32 -16.49
CA MET A 39 17.61 -5.26 -15.83
C MET A 39 17.74 -5.24 -14.31
N ALA A 40 18.97 -5.18 -13.77
CA ALA A 40 19.19 -5.09 -12.33
C ALA A 40 18.57 -3.83 -11.73
N GLN A 41 18.73 -2.68 -12.41
CA GLN A 41 18.12 -1.41 -12.01
C GLN A 41 16.59 -1.46 -12.12
N ALA A 42 16.04 -1.98 -13.21
CA ALA A 42 14.59 -2.13 -13.39
C ALA A 42 13.98 -3.04 -12.31
N LYS A 43 14.64 -4.15 -11.98
CA LYS A 43 14.22 -5.05 -10.91
C LYS A 43 14.28 -4.37 -9.54
N ALA A 44 15.33 -3.60 -9.27
CA ALA A 44 15.45 -2.84 -8.03
C ALA A 44 14.33 -1.78 -7.91
N GLN A 45 14.03 -1.06 -8.99
CA GLN A 45 12.93 -0.10 -9.02
C GLN A 45 11.56 -0.78 -8.87
N ALA A 46 11.34 -1.93 -9.50
CA ALA A 46 10.12 -2.70 -9.35
C ALA A 46 9.92 -3.17 -7.90
N MET A 47 10.95 -3.76 -7.29
CA MET A 47 10.90 -4.17 -5.88
C MET A 47 10.69 -2.98 -4.93
N ALA A 48 11.29 -1.82 -5.20
CA ALA A 48 11.07 -0.62 -4.41
C ALA A 48 9.63 -0.12 -4.52
N ARG A 49 9.04 -0.14 -5.72
CA ARG A 49 7.63 0.22 -5.95
C ARG A 49 6.68 -0.77 -5.28
N GLU A 50 6.94 -2.07 -5.37
CA GLU A 50 6.13 -3.09 -4.69
C GLU A 50 6.15 -2.90 -3.17
N LYS A 51 7.32 -2.64 -2.59
CA LYS A 51 7.43 -2.33 -1.16
C LYS A 51 6.66 -1.08 -0.78
N ALA A 52 6.82 0.02 -1.54
CA ALA A 52 6.08 1.26 -1.29
C ALA A 52 4.56 1.06 -1.39
N ILE A 53 4.07 0.27 -2.35
CA ILE A 53 2.64 -0.05 -2.49
C ILE A 53 2.17 -0.92 -1.31
N ALA A 54 2.95 -1.92 -0.90
CA ALA A 54 2.61 -2.77 0.24
C ALA A 54 2.55 -1.97 1.56
N GLU A 55 3.52 -1.08 1.78
CA GLU A 55 3.54 -0.18 2.93
C GLU A 55 2.36 0.80 2.91
N ALA A 56 2.05 1.40 1.76
CA ALA A 56 0.90 2.29 1.61
C ALA A 56 -0.43 1.57 1.91
N LYS A 57 -0.60 0.34 1.42
CA LYS A 57 -1.77 -0.49 1.72
C LYS A 57 -1.87 -0.82 3.20
N ALA A 58 -0.77 -1.23 3.84
CA ALA A 58 -0.76 -1.52 5.26
C ALA A 58 -1.10 -0.29 6.11
N GLN A 59 -0.55 0.88 5.74
CA GLN A 59 -0.89 2.15 6.40
C GLN A 59 -2.36 2.52 6.20
N PHE A 60 -2.90 2.34 4.99
CA PHE A 60 -4.29 2.61 4.69
C PHE A 60 -5.25 1.71 5.48
N GLU A 61 -5.00 0.40 5.52
CA GLU A 61 -5.78 -0.54 6.32
C GLU A 61 -5.73 -0.20 7.81
N ALA A 62 -4.54 0.15 8.34
CA ALA A 62 -4.39 0.58 9.72
C ALA A 62 -5.15 1.88 10.02
N LEU A 63 -5.14 2.84 9.09
CA LEU A 63 -5.87 4.11 9.22
C LEU A 63 -7.38 3.87 9.23
N ILE A 64 -7.91 3.07 8.30
CA ILE A 64 -9.34 2.77 8.24
C ILE A 64 -9.82 2.06 9.51
N LEU A 65 -9.04 1.09 10.02
CA LEU A 65 -9.37 0.40 11.27
C LEU A 65 -9.33 1.36 12.47
N ALA A 66 -8.34 2.26 12.51
CA ALA A 66 -8.25 3.29 13.54
C ALA A 66 -9.44 4.27 13.47
N GLU A 67 -9.87 4.66 12.28
CA GLU A 67 -11.06 5.50 12.08
C GLU A 67 -12.34 4.78 12.55
N LEU A 68 -12.51 3.50 12.22
CA LEU A 68 -13.66 2.71 12.69
C LEU A 68 -13.71 2.63 14.22
N THR A 69 -12.58 2.36 14.87
CA THR A 69 -12.52 2.27 16.34
C THR A 69 -12.76 3.64 16.98
N THR A 70 -12.22 4.71 16.40
CA THR A 70 -12.47 6.09 16.84
C THR A 70 -13.94 6.46 16.70
N CYS A 71 -14.59 6.07 15.59
CA CYS A 71 -16.00 6.32 15.35
C CYS A 71 -16.89 5.60 16.39
N LYS A 72 -16.63 4.31 16.64
CA LYS A 72 -17.37 3.51 17.65
C LYS A 72 -17.17 4.05 19.07
N THR A 73 -15.95 4.38 19.45
CA THR A 73 -15.67 4.93 20.79
C THR A 73 -16.29 6.32 20.99
N THR A 74 -16.36 7.13 19.93
CA THR A 74 -17.09 8.41 19.98
C THR A 74 -18.59 8.19 20.12
N ALA A 75 -19.17 7.23 19.40
CA ALA A 75 -20.58 6.88 19.54
C ALA A 75 -20.92 6.38 20.96
N GLU A 76 -20.05 5.57 21.56
CA GLU A 76 -20.19 5.11 22.95
C GLU A 76 -20.12 6.28 23.94
N LYS A 77 -19.18 7.21 23.77
CA LYS A 77 -19.13 8.43 24.61
C LYS A 77 -20.39 9.27 24.49
N VAL A 78 -20.88 9.50 23.27
CA VAL A 78 -22.13 10.25 23.06
C VAL A 78 -23.31 9.57 23.76
N LYS A 79 -23.36 8.23 23.75
CA LYS A 79 -24.36 7.48 24.54
C LYS A 79 -24.19 7.73 26.03
N GLU A 80 -22.97 7.60 26.57
CA GLU A 80 -22.71 7.83 28.00
C GLU A 80 -23.09 9.24 28.44
N ASP A 81 -22.70 10.26 27.67
CA ASP A 81 -23.04 11.66 27.90
C ASP A 81 -24.56 11.89 27.88
N PHE A 82 -25.28 11.26 26.93
CA PHE A 82 -26.74 11.32 26.86
C PHE A 82 -27.41 10.64 28.05
N LEU A 83 -26.91 9.48 28.48
CA LEU A 83 -27.41 8.77 29.66
C LEU A 83 -27.16 9.58 30.94
N GLU A 84 -26.01 10.23 31.06
CA GLU A 84 -25.67 11.10 32.17
C GLU A 84 -26.57 12.34 32.24
N ALA A 85 -26.79 13.02 31.12
CA ALA A 85 -27.66 14.19 31.04
C ALA A 85 -29.13 13.87 31.39
N ASN A 86 -29.58 12.63 31.20
CA ASN A 86 -30.96 12.21 31.41
C ASN A 86 -31.19 11.36 32.69
N LYS A 87 -30.20 11.31 33.59
CA LYS A 87 -30.34 10.72 34.93
C LYS A 87 -31.46 11.41 35.70
N LYS A 88 -32.45 10.64 36.20
CA LYS A 88 -33.54 11.18 37.03
C LYS A 88 -33.33 10.79 38.50
N PRO A 89 -33.54 11.70 39.47
CA PRO A 89 -33.45 11.37 40.87
C PRO A 89 -34.53 10.34 41.25
N VAL A 90 -34.16 9.37 42.08
CA VAL A 90 -35.07 8.32 42.57
C VAL A 90 -36.01 8.91 43.59
N ARG A 91 -37.32 8.72 43.36
CA ARG A 91 -38.37 9.21 44.25
C ARG A 91 -38.15 8.61 45.65
N ARG A 92 -38.08 9.47 46.68
CA ARG A 92 -37.90 9.12 48.10
C ARG A 92 -36.50 8.60 48.50
N LYS A 93 -35.47 8.72 47.65
CA LYS A 93 -34.07 8.41 48.02
C LYS A 93 -33.12 9.54 47.58
N PRO A 94 -32.79 10.50 48.46
CA PRO A 94 -31.84 11.55 48.13
C PRO A 94 -30.46 10.95 47.80
N GLY A 95 -29.83 11.41 46.72
CA GLY A 95 -28.51 10.94 46.27
C GLY A 95 -28.51 9.73 45.32
N GLN A 96 -29.65 9.09 45.07
CA GLN A 96 -29.75 8.03 44.05
C GLN A 96 -30.35 8.56 42.77
N PHE A 97 -29.69 8.29 41.64
CA PHE A 97 -30.17 8.61 40.29
C PHE A 97 -30.37 7.32 39.50
N THR A 98 -31.46 7.26 38.75
CA THR A 98 -31.79 6.14 37.84
C THR A 98 -32.01 6.67 36.45
N VAL A 99 -31.58 5.89 35.47
CA VAL A 99 -31.89 6.14 34.06
C VAL A 99 -33.22 5.45 33.73
N PRO A 100 -34.22 6.16 33.19
CA PRO A 100 -35.46 5.54 32.74
C PRO A 100 -35.23 4.57 31.59
N ALA A 101 -35.97 3.45 31.54
CA ALA A 101 -35.84 2.45 30.48
C ALA A 101 -36.05 3.02 29.07
N ALA A 102 -36.97 3.98 28.90
CA ALA A 102 -37.20 4.67 27.64
C ALA A 102 -35.94 5.45 27.15
N VAL A 103 -35.21 6.08 28.07
CA VAL A 103 -33.96 6.80 27.76
C VAL A 103 -32.84 5.82 27.41
N GLN A 104 -32.77 4.66 28.08
CA GLN A 104 -31.85 3.59 27.70
C GLN A 104 -32.16 3.03 26.31
N GLU A 105 -33.44 2.84 25.98
CA GLU A 105 -33.84 2.33 24.67
C GLU A 105 -33.54 3.33 23.55
N GLU A 106 -33.81 4.61 23.76
CA GLU A 106 -33.42 5.68 22.83
C GLU A 106 -31.90 5.73 22.63
N ALA A 107 -31.14 5.66 23.72
CA ALA A 107 -29.67 5.69 23.67
C ALA A 107 -29.07 4.44 22.98
N ASN A 108 -29.73 3.29 23.10
CA ASN A 108 -29.32 2.07 22.40
C ASN A 108 -29.65 2.14 20.91
N LYS A 109 -30.83 2.65 20.53
CA LYS A 109 -31.21 2.83 19.12
C LYS A 109 -30.27 3.81 18.41
N THR A 110 -29.90 4.90 19.07
CA THR A 110 -28.95 5.87 18.52
C THR A 110 -27.55 5.29 18.40
N LEU A 111 -27.09 4.49 19.37
CA LEU A 111 -25.82 3.76 19.29
C LEU A 111 -25.81 2.76 18.14
N GLU A 112 -26.87 1.98 17.96
CA GLU A 112 -26.98 1.01 16.86
C GLU A 112 -26.94 1.71 15.49
N ALA A 113 -27.69 2.82 15.33
CA ALA A 113 -27.67 3.61 14.11
C ALA A 113 -26.29 4.24 13.85
N ALA A 114 -25.62 4.77 14.89
CA ALA A 114 -24.28 5.33 14.78
C ALA A 114 -23.24 4.26 14.42
N ASN A 115 -23.30 3.08 15.05
CA ASN A 115 -22.44 1.95 14.73
C ASN A 115 -22.63 1.46 13.29
N ALA A 116 -23.88 1.39 12.82
CA ALA A 116 -24.19 1.05 11.43
C ALA A 116 -23.63 2.10 10.45
N ALA A 117 -23.71 3.39 10.78
CA ALA A 117 -23.11 4.46 9.98
C ALA A 117 -21.57 4.39 9.96
N CYS A 118 -20.93 4.12 11.11
CA CYS A 118 -19.49 3.90 11.20
C CYS A 118 -19.05 2.71 10.34
N GLN A 119 -19.81 1.60 10.39
CA GLN A 119 -19.53 0.39 9.61
C GLN A 119 -19.70 0.66 8.10
N THR A 120 -20.78 1.34 7.71
CA THR A 120 -21.02 1.73 6.31
C THR A 120 -19.91 2.63 5.77
N THR A 121 -19.43 3.58 6.58
CA THR A 121 -18.32 4.48 6.22
C THR A 121 -17.02 3.71 6.02
N HIS A 122 -16.72 2.77 6.93
CA HIS A 122 -15.59 1.85 6.81
C HIS A 122 -15.66 1.04 5.52
N ASP A 123 -16.80 0.38 5.26
CA ASP A 123 -16.98 -0.48 4.09
C ASP A 123 -16.89 0.32 2.79
N THR A 124 -17.41 1.55 2.78
CA THR A 124 -17.30 2.47 1.64
C THR A 124 -15.85 2.86 1.36
N ARG A 125 -15.07 3.20 2.40
CA ARG A 125 -13.65 3.55 2.26
C ARG A 125 -12.79 2.35 1.83
N LEU A 126 -13.11 1.17 2.35
CA LEU A 126 -12.42 -0.06 1.99
C LEU A 126 -12.72 -0.44 0.53
N ALA A 127 -13.95 -0.22 0.05
CA ALA A 127 -14.33 -0.43 -1.34
C ALA A 127 -13.73 0.62 -2.30
N SER A 128 -13.51 1.86 -1.85
CA SER A 128 -12.92 2.91 -2.69
C SER A 128 -11.40 2.77 -2.88
N GLY A 129 -10.71 1.98 -2.04
CA GLY A 129 -9.29 1.63 -2.20
C GLY A 129 -8.34 2.84 -2.26
N SER A 130 -8.76 3.97 -1.67
CA SER A 130 -8.12 5.28 -1.82
C SER A 130 -7.06 5.57 -0.75
#